data_AF-A0A6B3IGH3-F1
#
_entry.id   AF-A0A6B3IGH3-F1
#
_cell.length_a   1.000
_cell.length_b   1.000
_cell.length_c   1.000
_cell.angle_alpha   90.00
_cell.angle_beta   90.00
_cell.angle_gamma   90.00
#
_symmetry.space_group_name_H-M   'P 1'
#
loop_
_entity.id
_entity.type
_entity.pdbx_description
1 polymer ?
#
loop_
_entity_poly.entity_id
_entity_poly.type
_entity_poly.pdbx_seq_one_letter_code
_entity_poly.pdbx_strand_id
1 'polypeptide(L)'
;RAEIVYAASHEGARHLDDVLTRRTRISIETFDRGTRSARLCAELMAPVLGWDEGQIDREVEHYEKRVEAERESQRQPDDLTADAARLGAPDIVPI
;
A
#
# COMPACT_ATOMS: atom_id res chain seq x y z
N ARG A 1 4.93 -12.26 8.36
CA ARG A 1 3.57 -12.70 8.73
C ARG A 1 3.15 -12.16 10.10
N ALA A 2 3.87 -12.47 11.19
CA ALA A 2 3.54 -11.98 12.53
C ALA A 2 3.48 -10.44 12.61
N GLU A 3 4.46 -9.75 12.03
CA GLU A 3 4.50 -8.28 11.97
C GLU A 3 3.25 -7.65 11.35
N ILE A 4 2.72 -8.26 10.28
CA ILE A 4 1.52 -7.78 9.58
C ILE A 4 0.28 -7.84 10.48
N VAL A 5 0.10 -8.99 11.15
CA VAL A 5 -1.02 -9.19 12.07
C VAL A 5 -0.88 -8.28 13.28
N TYR A 6 0.33 -8.13 13.83
CA TYR A 6 0.60 -7.24 14.96
C TYR A 6 0.33 -5.78 14.61
N ALA A 7 0.74 -5.33 13.43
CA ALA A 7 0.47 -3.97 12.95
C ALA A 7 -1.05 -3.66 12.92
N ALA A 8 -1.85 -4.59 12.39
CA ALA A 8 -3.31 -4.44 12.31
C ALA A 8 -4.00 -4.52 13.68
N SER A 9 -3.52 -5.38 14.58
CA SER A 9 -4.18 -5.64 15.86
C SER A 9 -3.74 -4.73 17.01
N HIS A 10 -2.51 -4.22 16.97
CA HIS A 10 -1.90 -3.53 18.13
C HIS A 10 -1.24 -2.18 17.77
N GLU A 11 -0.96 -1.90 16.49
CA GLU A 11 -0.28 -0.65 16.09
C GLU A 11 -1.18 0.30 15.29
N GLY A 12 -2.49 0.00 15.26
CA GLY A 12 -3.51 0.82 14.63
C GLY A 12 -3.40 0.90 13.11
N ALA A 13 -2.77 -0.08 12.44
CA ALA A 13 -2.77 -0.14 10.98
C ALA A 13 -4.19 -0.42 10.50
N ARG A 14 -4.69 0.46 9.62
CA ARG A 14 -6.07 0.41 9.10
C ARG A 14 -6.12 0.19 7.61
N HIS A 15 -5.04 0.46 6.89
CA HIS A 15 -4.93 0.22 5.45
C HIS A 15 -3.66 -0.57 5.14
N LEU A 16 -3.66 -1.27 4.00
CA LEU A 16 -2.49 -2.02 3.53
C LEU A 16 -1.25 -1.11 3.40
N ASP A 17 -1.47 0.15 3.02
CA ASP A 17 -0.43 1.17 2.94
C ASP A 17 0.28 1.43 4.29
N ASP A 18 -0.45 1.44 5.42
CA ASP A 18 0.15 1.64 6.74
C ASP A 18 1.21 0.59 7.03
N VAL A 19 0.90 -0.66 6.68
CA VAL A 19 1.78 -1.79 6.95
C VAL A 19 2.99 -1.77 6.03
N LEU A 20 2.78 -1.65 4.71
CA LEU A 20 3.86 -1.78 3.73
C LEU A 20 4.77 -0.54 3.68
N THR A 21 4.27 0.64 4.05
CA THR A 21 5.06 1.88 3.99
C THR A 21 5.63 2.28 5.35
N ARG A 22 4.84 2.19 6.44
CA ARG A 22 5.20 2.78 7.75
C ARG A 22 5.64 1.74 8.79
N ARG A 23 5.09 0.53 8.79
CA ARG A 23 5.41 -0.50 9.82
C ARG A 23 6.51 -1.47 9.44
N THR A 24 6.61 -1.79 8.15
CA THR A 24 7.60 -2.75 7.63
C THR A 24 8.66 -2.11 6.75
N ARG A 25 8.42 -0.88 6.26
CA ARG A 25 9.28 -0.14 5.31
C ARG A 25 9.54 -0.88 3.98
N ILE A 26 8.82 -1.96 3.70
CA ILE A 26 8.95 -2.78 2.48
C ILE A 26 8.90 -1.91 1.22
N SER A 27 8.03 -0.88 1.20
CA SER A 27 7.85 0.00 0.04
C SER A 27 9.11 0.76 -0.42
N ILE A 28 10.09 0.94 0.47
CA ILE A 28 11.36 1.64 0.17
C ILE A 28 12.58 0.71 0.21
N GLU A 29 12.50 -0.40 0.95
CA GLU A 29 13.62 -1.34 1.10
C GLU A 29 13.63 -2.46 0.05
N THR A 30 12.54 -2.66 -0.69
CA THR A 30 12.42 -3.71 -1.71
C THR A 30 12.22 -3.14 -3.12
N PHE A 31 12.78 -3.82 -4.13
CA PHE A 31 12.71 -3.38 -5.52
C PHE A 31 11.28 -3.35 -6.09
N ASP A 32 10.47 -4.35 -5.74
CA ASP A 32 9.07 -4.42 -6.14
C ASP A 32 8.16 -3.54 -5.28
N ARG A 33 8.74 -2.80 -4.31
CA ARG A 33 8.04 -1.95 -3.36
C ARG A 33 6.92 -2.73 -2.66
N GLY A 34 7.11 -4.02 -2.39
CA GLY A 34 6.12 -4.87 -1.71
C GLY A 34 4.91 -5.33 -2.54
N THR A 35 4.80 -4.97 -3.82
CA THR A 35 3.66 -5.36 -4.68
C THR A 35 3.46 -6.87 -4.73
N ARG A 36 4.52 -7.67 -4.75
CA ARG A 36 4.42 -9.14 -4.75
C ARG A 36 3.86 -9.71 -3.44
N SER A 37 3.98 -8.97 -2.34
CA SER A 37 3.49 -9.35 -1.01
C SER A 37 2.17 -8.68 -0.63
N ALA A 38 1.68 -7.73 -1.43
CA ALA A 38 0.53 -6.89 -1.11
C ALA A 38 -0.72 -7.71 -0.77
N ARG A 39 -1.10 -8.63 -1.66
CA ARG A 39 -2.26 -9.51 -1.47
C ARG A 39 -2.15 -10.38 -0.21
N LEU A 40 -1.01 -11.04 -0.02
CA LEU A 40 -0.79 -11.87 1.17
C LEU A 40 -0.87 -11.02 2.46
N CYS A 41 -0.38 -9.79 2.45
CA CYS A 41 -0.47 -8.92 3.62
C CYS A 41 -1.93 -8.50 3.89
N ALA A 42 -2.68 -8.13 2.85
CA ALA A 42 -4.09 -7.80 2.97
C ALA A 42 -4.93 -8.98 3.51
N GLU A 43 -4.67 -10.20 3.03
CA GLU A 43 -5.31 -11.43 3.54
C GLU A 43 -5.00 -11.70 5.02
N LEU A 44 -3.79 -11.34 5.50
CA LEU A 44 -3.43 -11.45 6.92
C LEU A 44 -4.09 -10.36 7.78
N MET A 45 -4.30 -9.18 7.23
CA MET A 45 -5.00 -8.07 7.91
C MET A 45 -6.51 -8.31 7.97
N ALA A 46 -7.08 -8.94 6.94
CA ALA A 46 -8.52 -9.12 6.79
C ALA A 46 -9.24 -9.72 8.00
N PRO A 47 -8.80 -10.84 8.61
CA PRO A 47 -9.48 -11.40 9.78
C PRO A 47 -9.35 -10.52 11.03
N VAL A 48 -8.35 -9.64 11.09
CA VAL A 48 -8.16 -8.70 12.21
C VAL A 48 -9.09 -7.50 12.07
N LEU A 49 -9.24 -6.98 10.86
CA LEU A 49 -10.01 -5.76 10.56
C LEU A 49 -11.44 -6.03 10.10
N GLY A 50 -11.82 -7.29 9.92
CA GLY A 50 -13.14 -7.69 9.44
C GLY A 50 -13.37 -7.42 7.95
N TRP A 51 -12.31 -7.45 7.14
CA TRP A 51 -12.42 -7.22 5.69
C TRP A 51 -13.03 -8.41 4.96
N ASP A 52 -13.87 -8.10 3.98
CA ASP A 52 -14.29 -9.06 2.95
C ASP A 52 -13.30 -9.09 1.77
N GLU A 53 -13.54 -10.01 0.84
CA GLU A 53 -12.70 -10.18 -0.35
C GLU A 53 -12.69 -8.90 -1.23
N GLY A 54 -13.82 -8.18 -1.29
CA GLY A 54 -13.91 -6.92 -2.01
C GLY A 54 -13.04 -5.81 -1.39
N GLN A 55 -12.93 -5.75 -0.07
CA GLN A 55 -12.05 -4.81 0.62
C GLN A 55 -10.58 -5.20 0.45
N ILE A 56 -10.25 -6.49 0.50
CA ILE A 56 -8.89 -6.98 0.18
C ILE A 56 -8.49 -6.50 -1.22
N ASP A 57 -9.35 -6.72 -2.23
CA ASP A 57 -9.08 -6.33 -3.61
C ASP A 57 -8.89 -4.81 -3.76
N ARG A 58 -9.75 -4.01 -3.12
CA ARG A 58 -9.63 -2.54 -3.13
C ARG A 58 -8.32 -2.06 -2.52
N GLU A 59 -7.91 -2.62 -1.37
CA GLU A 59 -6.67 -2.24 -0.69
C GLU A 59 -5.43 -2.61 -1.52
N VAL A 60 -5.45 -3.78 -2.17
CA VAL A 60 -4.36 -4.23 -3.06
C VAL A 60 -4.29 -3.34 -4.30
N GLU A 61 -5.41 -3.12 -4.99
CA GLU A 61 -5.47 -2.28 -6.19
C GLU A 61 -5.00 -0.85 -5.89
N HIS A 62 -5.46 -0.28 -4.77
CA HIS A 62 -5.06 1.03 -4.33
C HIS A 62 -3.55 1.12 -4.10
N TYR A 63 -2.98 0.13 -3.39
CA TYR A 63 -1.54 0.09 -3.15
C TYR A 63 -0.72 -0.04 -4.44
N GLU A 64 -1.14 -0.89 -5.36
CA GLU A 64 -0.49 -1.08 -6.65
C GLU A 64 -0.50 0.20 -7.50
N LYS A 65 -1.63 0.90 -7.56
CA LYS A 65 -1.74 2.20 -8.25
C LYS A 65 -0.83 3.27 -7.64
N ARG A 66 -0.69 3.29 -6.31
CA ARG A 66 0.26 4.19 -5.63
C ARG A 66 1.70 3.90 -6.07
N VAL A 67 2.07 2.62 -6.13
CA VAL A 67 3.42 2.20 -6.58
C VAL A 67 3.65 2.54 -8.06
N GLU A 68 2.64 2.37 -8.90
CA GLU A 68 2.71 2.75 -10.32
C GLU A 68 2.93 4.25 -10.49
N ALA A 69 2.13 5.08 -9.83
CA ALA A 69 2.27 6.54 -9.86
C ALA A 69 3.63 7.00 -9.34
N GLU A 70 4.15 6.38 -8.28
CA GLU A 70 5.48 6.67 -7.75
C GLU A 70 6.59 6.34 -8.78
N ARG A 71 6.46 5.22 -9.50
CA ARG A 71 7.41 4.83 -10.56
C ARG A 71 7.29 5.69 -11.82
N GLU A 72 6.10 6.17 -12.14
CA GLU A 72 5.89 7.10 -13.25
C GLU A 72 6.51 8.47 -12.94
N SER A 73 6.31 8.97 -11.71
CA SER A 73 6.92 10.21 -11.21
C SER A 73 8.44 10.22 -11.37
N GLN A 74 9.10 9.10 -11.03
CA GLN A 74 10.56 8.94 -11.15
C GLN A 74 11.10 8.92 -12.58
N ARG A 75 10.22 8.79 -13.59
CA ARG A 75 10.58 8.79 -15.02
C ARG A 75 10.34 10.15 -15.68
N GLN A 76 9.76 11.10 -14.97
CA GLN A 76 9.45 12.41 -15.54
C GLN A 76 10.70 13.30 -15.67
N PRO A 77 10.74 14.18 -16.68
CA PRO A 77 11.92 15.01 -16.97
C PRO A 77 12.07 16.22 -16.03
N ASP A 78 11.03 16.61 -15.30
CA ASP A 78 11.03 17.76 -14.40
C ASP A 78 10.10 17.56 -13.20
N ASP A 79 10.29 18.39 -12.16
CA ASP A 79 9.56 18.30 -10.89
C ASP A 79 8.04 18.50 -11.07
N LEU A 80 7.62 19.37 -12.00
CA LEU A 80 6.21 19.68 -12.23
C LEU A 80 5.46 18.47 -12.80
N THR A 81 6.03 17.82 -13.80
CA THR A 81 5.48 16.61 -14.41
C THR A 81 5.56 15.42 -13.45
N ALA A 82 6.64 15.33 -12.66
CA ALA A 82 6.80 14.31 -11.62
C ALA A 82 5.69 14.40 -10.54
N ASP A 83 5.35 15.60 -10.09
CA ASP A 83 4.28 15.80 -9.10
C ASP A 83 2.90 15.50 -9.67
N ALA A 84 2.64 15.90 -10.92
CA ALA A 84 1.38 15.59 -11.60
C ALA A 84 1.15 14.07 -11.74
N ALA A 85 2.19 13.31 -12.09
CA ALA A 85 2.13 11.86 -12.15
C ALA A 85 1.81 11.22 -10.78
N ARG A 86 2.38 11.77 -9.70
CA ARG A 86 2.15 11.28 -8.34
C ARG A 86 0.73 11.56 -7.83
N LEU A 87 0.17 12.74 -8.16
CA LEU A 87 -1.19 13.12 -7.78
C LEU A 87 -2.30 12.33 -8.49
N GLY A 88 -1.96 11.58 -9.54
CA GLY A 88 -2.90 10.68 -10.23
C GLY A 88 -3.24 9.40 -9.46
N ALA A 89 -2.50 9.06 -8.41
CA ALA A 89 -2.82 7.91 -7.57
C ALA A 89 -4.09 8.19 -6.73
N PRO A 90 -4.98 7.20 -6.55
CA PRO A 90 -6.08 7.34 -5.61
C PRO A 90 -5.54 7.57 -4.18
N ASP A 91 -6.27 8.38 -3.42
CA ASP A 91 -6.04 8.56 -1.98
C ASP A 91 -6.66 7.41 -1.20
N ILE A 92 -6.08 7.13 -0.02
CA ILE A 92 -6.61 6.15 0.91
C ILE A 92 -7.98 6.62 1.37
N VAL A 93 -9.03 5.94 0.90
CA VAL A 93 -10.42 6.25 1.25
C VAL A 93 -10.69 5.75 2.67
N PRO A 94 -11.37 6.53 3.53
CA PRO A 94 -11.77 6.06 4.85
C PRO A 94 -12.61 4.78 4.75
N ILE A 95 -12.18 3.73 5.46
CA ILE A 95 -12.98 2.53 5.75
C ILE A 95 -14.00 2.79 6.85
#